data_AF-A0A4R6YJP6-F1
#
_entry.id   AF-A0A4R6YJP6-F1
#
_cell.length_a   1.000
_cell.length_b   1.000
_cell.length_c   1.000
_cell.angle_alpha   90.00
_cell.angle_beta   90.00
_cell.angle_gamma   90.00
#
_symmetry.space_group_name_H-M   'P 1'
#
loop_
_entity.id
_entity.type
_entity.pdbx_description
1 polymer ?
#
loop_
_entity_poly.entity_id
_entity_poly.type
_entity_poly.pdbx_seq_one_letter_code
_entity_poly.pdbx_strand_id
1 'polypeptide(L)'
;MKLCRMARVAVTLFSVVCAGCVSNQAGRVLDDKTLVGPEGEQGSMAIVAEKEAAQPATATYNCADGSMMTIRNLGTSIRVVGPDEEEELPASPANQRSRYGQGVDAIVLDGREALVVKGRHSPLTCTR
;
A
#
# COMPACT_ATOMS: atom_id res chain seq x y z
N MET A 1 56.97 -2.36 23.64
CA MET A 1 56.52 -3.66 23.08
C MET A 1 55.61 -3.39 21.89
N LYS A 2 55.95 -3.99 20.74
CA LYS A 2 55.17 -4.24 19.50
C LYS A 2 54.41 -3.10 18.78
N LEU A 3 54.70 -3.06 17.48
CA LEU A 3 54.41 -2.07 16.44
C LEU A 3 53.12 -2.43 15.67
N CYS A 4 52.41 -1.39 15.21
CA CYS A 4 51.43 -1.23 14.12
C CYS A 4 50.76 -2.43 13.43
N ARG A 5 49.45 -2.29 13.16
CA ARG A 5 48.87 -2.49 11.81
C ARG A 5 47.57 -1.70 11.62
N MET A 6 47.65 -0.61 10.85
CA MET A 6 46.53 -0.04 10.09
C MET A 6 46.07 -1.08 9.06
N ALA A 7 44.80 -1.46 9.07
CA ALA A 7 44.18 -2.16 7.96
C ALA A 7 43.34 -1.16 7.15
N ARG A 8 43.90 -0.69 6.03
CA ARG A 8 43.15 -0.06 4.95
C ARG A 8 42.39 -1.18 4.22
N VAL A 9 41.07 -1.20 4.29
CA VAL A 9 40.25 -2.07 3.44
C VAL A 9 39.88 -1.27 2.20
N ALA A 10 40.56 -1.58 1.10
CA ALA A 10 40.32 -1.05 -0.22
C ALA A 10 39.43 -2.01 -1.01
N VAL A 11 38.33 -1.46 -1.54
CA VAL A 11 37.73 -1.68 -2.88
C VAL A 11 37.39 -3.12 -3.29
N THR A 12 36.11 -3.37 -3.56
CA THR A 12 35.68 -3.82 -4.91
C THR A 12 34.26 -3.31 -5.21
N LEU A 13 34.17 -2.39 -6.17
CA LEU A 13 32.95 -2.09 -6.92
C LEU A 13 32.48 -3.38 -7.61
N PHE A 14 31.27 -3.85 -7.28
CA PHE A 14 30.63 -4.94 -8.01
C PHE A 14 29.68 -4.33 -9.04
N SER A 15 30.22 -4.07 -10.24
CA SER A 15 29.45 -3.70 -11.42
C SER A 15 28.74 -4.94 -11.97
N VAL A 16 27.44 -5.09 -11.68
CA VAL A 16 26.59 -6.06 -12.38
C VAL A 16 26.07 -5.39 -13.65
N VAL A 17 26.77 -5.63 -14.75
CA VAL A 17 26.25 -5.48 -16.11
C VAL A 17 25.66 -6.84 -16.49
N CYS A 18 24.35 -6.91 -16.66
CA CYS A 18 23.69 -7.95 -17.45
C CYS A 18 22.79 -7.28 -18.47
N ALA A 19 23.10 -7.58 -19.73
CA ALA A 19 22.48 -7.09 -20.93
C ALA A 19 21.02 -7.57 -21.04
N GLY A 20 20.13 -6.62 -21.30
CA GLY A 20 18.80 -6.85 -21.82
C GLY A 20 18.50 -5.77 -22.84
N CYS A 21 18.86 -6.01 -24.10
CA CYS A 21 18.49 -5.18 -25.22
C CYS A 21 16.98 -5.33 -25.48
N VAL A 22 16.24 -4.23 -25.62
CA VAL A 22 15.26 -4.14 -26.70
C VAL A 22 15.26 -2.72 -27.26
N SER A 23 15.63 -2.62 -28.52
CA SER A 23 15.59 -1.41 -29.32
C SER A 23 14.24 -1.30 -30.03
N ASN A 24 13.63 -0.13 -29.87
CA ASN A 24 13.15 0.75 -30.94
C ASN A 24 11.99 0.28 -31.84
N GLN A 25 10.96 1.12 -31.95
CA GLN A 25 10.55 1.64 -33.26
C GLN A 25 9.67 2.89 -33.10
N ALA A 26 10.23 4.01 -33.56
CA ALA A 26 9.47 5.18 -33.95
C ALA A 26 8.58 4.86 -35.15
N GLY A 27 7.30 5.20 -35.05
CA GLY A 27 6.38 5.30 -36.18
C GLY A 27 5.65 6.63 -36.09
N ARG A 28 6.01 7.56 -36.97
CA ARG A 28 5.26 8.79 -37.22
C ARG A 28 4.11 8.45 -38.16
N VAL A 29 2.89 8.87 -37.83
CA VAL A 29 1.84 9.16 -38.83
C VAL A 29 1.24 10.50 -38.44
N LEU A 30 1.41 11.47 -39.33
CA LEU A 30 0.68 12.73 -39.39
C LEU A 30 -0.59 12.52 -40.23
N ASP A 31 -1.50 13.50 -40.12
CA ASP A 31 -2.72 13.72 -40.90
C ASP A 31 -3.93 12.86 -40.44
N ASP A 32 -5.16 13.35 -40.28
CA ASP A 32 -5.83 14.53 -40.81
C ASP A 32 -7.05 14.89 -39.94
N LYS A 33 -7.47 16.13 -40.11
CA LYS A 33 -8.60 16.91 -39.57
C LYS A 33 -9.99 16.26 -39.75
N THR A 34 -10.93 16.52 -38.83
CA THR A 34 -12.43 16.70 -38.99
C THR A 34 -13.12 16.51 -37.62
N LEU A 35 -13.50 17.56 -36.89
CA LEU A 35 -14.80 18.28 -36.84
C LEU A 35 -16.02 17.50 -36.28
N VAL A 36 -16.61 18.06 -35.20
CA VAL A 36 -18.04 18.01 -34.76
C VAL A 36 -18.55 16.65 -34.24
N GLY A 37 -18.88 16.51 -32.94
CA GLY A 37 -20.22 16.79 -32.39
C GLY A 37 -20.55 15.79 -31.24
N PRO A 38 -21.63 16.01 -30.46
CA PRO A 38 -21.70 15.66 -29.04
C PRO A 38 -22.49 14.37 -28.71
N GLU A 39 -22.54 14.08 -27.41
CA GLU A 39 -23.50 13.20 -26.72
C GLU A 39 -23.29 11.68 -26.78
N GLY A 40 -23.21 11.11 -25.57
CA GLY A 40 -23.68 9.77 -25.25
C GLY A 40 -22.91 8.63 -25.88
N GLU A 41 -22.11 7.92 -25.08
CA GLU A 41 -22.27 6.47 -25.07
C GLU A 41 -21.65 5.89 -23.79
N GLN A 42 -22.47 5.10 -23.12
CA GLN A 42 -22.18 4.38 -21.90
C GLN A 42 -21.09 3.34 -22.19
N GLY A 43 -19.85 3.69 -21.87
CA GLY A 43 -18.78 2.72 -21.68
C GLY A 43 -18.99 1.99 -20.35
N SER A 44 -19.85 0.96 -20.37
CA SER A 44 -19.93 -0.06 -19.32
C SER A 44 -18.58 -0.77 -19.25
N MET A 45 -17.64 -0.16 -18.53
CA MET A 45 -16.51 -0.90 -18.01
C MET A 45 -17.10 -1.75 -16.89
N ALA A 46 -17.35 -3.02 -17.23
CA ALA A 46 -17.45 -4.07 -16.24
C ALA A 46 -16.16 -4.00 -15.42
N ILE A 47 -16.22 -3.27 -14.31
CA ILE A 47 -15.33 -3.52 -13.20
C ILE A 47 -15.56 -4.99 -12.91
N VAL A 48 -14.56 -5.82 -13.20
CA VAL A 48 -14.34 -6.99 -12.39
C VAL A 48 -14.15 -6.42 -10.99
N ALA A 49 -15.26 -6.26 -10.28
CA ALA A 49 -15.28 -6.33 -8.84
C ALA A 49 -14.82 -7.76 -8.56
N GLU A 50 -13.50 -7.97 -8.68
CA GLU A 50 -12.80 -8.87 -7.82
C GLU A 50 -13.40 -8.56 -6.46
N LYS A 51 -14.12 -9.53 -5.92
CA LYS A 51 -14.88 -9.39 -4.70
C LYS A 51 -13.85 -9.31 -3.59
N GLU A 52 -13.14 -8.18 -3.53
CA GLU A 52 -12.44 -7.68 -2.38
C GLU A 52 -13.52 -7.75 -1.31
N ALA A 53 -13.39 -8.75 -0.45
CA ALA A 53 -14.44 -9.09 0.48
C ALA A 53 -14.68 -7.83 1.30
N ALA A 54 -15.85 -7.21 1.10
CA ALA A 54 -16.15 -5.93 1.70
C ALA A 54 -15.86 -6.02 3.20
N GLN A 55 -15.06 -5.07 3.70
CA GLN A 55 -14.71 -5.05 5.12
C GLN A 55 -16.01 -4.99 5.94
N PRO A 56 -16.19 -5.89 6.93
CA PRO A 56 -17.39 -5.89 7.75
C PRO A 56 -17.49 -4.59 8.56
N ALA A 57 -18.71 -4.26 9.00
CA ALA A 57 -18.93 -3.10 9.86
C ALA A 57 -18.15 -3.18 11.17
N THR A 58 -17.89 -4.39 11.68
CA THR A 58 -17.03 -4.64 12.83
C THR A 58 -16.30 -5.97 12.66
N ALA A 59 -15.00 -6.00 12.97
CA ALA A 59 -14.18 -7.21 12.95
C ALA A 59 -13.13 -7.19 14.07
N THR A 60 -12.87 -8.34 14.65
CA THR A 60 -11.79 -8.53 15.63
C THR A 60 -10.61 -9.23 14.96
N TYR A 61 -9.41 -8.70 15.12
CA TYR A 61 -8.18 -9.21 14.53
C TYR A 61 -7.23 -9.69 15.62
N ASN A 62 -6.58 -10.82 15.37
CA ASN A 62 -5.49 -11.36 16.17
C ASN A 62 -4.17 -11.01 15.49
N CYS A 63 -3.28 -10.32 16.19
CA CYS A 63 -2.00 -9.88 15.66
C CYS A 63 -0.87 -10.86 15.95
N ALA A 64 0.20 -10.78 15.17
CA ALA A 64 1.35 -11.69 15.28
C ALA A 64 2.08 -11.63 16.64
N ASP A 65 1.91 -10.54 17.39
CA ASP A 65 2.43 -10.38 18.76
C ASP A 65 1.51 -11.00 19.84
N GLY A 66 0.39 -11.61 19.43
CA GLY A 66 -0.61 -12.20 20.32
C GLY A 66 -1.65 -11.20 20.84
N SER A 67 -1.55 -9.91 20.47
CA SER A 67 -2.56 -8.92 20.82
C SER A 67 -3.85 -9.10 20.00
N MET A 68 -4.95 -8.57 20.52
CA MET A 68 -6.23 -8.49 19.82
C MET A 68 -6.67 -7.04 19.67
N MET A 69 -7.25 -6.71 18.52
CA MET A 69 -7.88 -5.42 18.28
C MET A 69 -9.23 -5.58 17.59
N THR A 70 -10.15 -4.66 17.80
CA THR A 70 -11.42 -4.61 17.07
C THR A 70 -11.50 -3.36 16.20
N ILE A 71 -11.77 -3.54 14.91
CA ILE A 71 -11.95 -2.46 13.96
C ILE A 71 -13.43 -2.29 13.67
N ARG A 72 -13.94 -1.05 13.81
CA ARG A 72 -15.28 -0.63 13.40
C ARG A 72 -15.18 0.28 12.18
N ASN A 73 -15.91 -0.04 11.11
CA ASN A 73 -15.93 0.77 9.90
C ASN A 73 -16.98 1.88 10.02
N LEU A 74 -16.55 3.14 9.90
CA LEU A 74 -17.40 4.34 9.98
C LEU A 74 -17.62 4.99 8.60
N GLY A 75 -17.25 4.31 7.51
CA GLY A 75 -17.44 4.74 6.13
C GLY A 75 -16.17 5.28 5.48
N THR A 76 -15.67 6.43 5.95
CA THR A 76 -14.40 7.04 5.50
C THR A 76 -13.34 7.08 6.58
N SER A 77 -13.64 6.55 7.77
CA SER A 77 -12.70 6.33 8.87
C SER A 77 -12.96 4.95 9.47
N ILE A 78 -12.00 4.49 10.26
CA ILE A 78 -12.18 3.32 11.13
C ILE A 78 -11.93 3.73 12.58
N ARG A 79 -12.65 3.09 13.49
CA ARG A 79 -12.33 3.13 14.93
C ARG A 79 -11.68 1.82 15.33
N VAL A 80 -10.46 1.91 15.85
CA VAL A 80 -9.65 0.81 16.33
C VAL A 80 -9.77 0.77 17.85
N VAL A 81 -10.24 -0.35 18.37
CA VAL A 81 -10.39 -0.60 19.80
C VAL A 81 -9.31 -1.60 20.19
N GLY A 82 -8.25 -1.12 20.84
CA GLY A 82 -7.18 -1.93 21.41
C GLY A 82 -7.34 -2.13 22.92
N PRO A 83 -6.40 -2.84 23.56
CA PRO A 83 -6.39 -2.99 25.02
C PRO A 83 -6.09 -1.68 25.75
N ASP A 84 -5.28 -0.81 25.15
CA ASP A 84 -4.80 0.42 25.80
C ASP A 84 -5.71 1.62 25.48
N GLU A 85 -6.15 1.76 24.23
CA GLU A 85 -6.89 2.93 23.77
C GLU A 85 -7.81 2.64 22.58
N GLU A 86 -8.81 3.52 22.41
CA GLU A 86 -9.59 3.63 21.18
C GLU A 86 -9.11 4.80 20.33
N GLU A 87 -8.79 4.53 19.08
CA GLU A 87 -8.32 5.54 18.13
C GLU A 87 -9.18 5.53 16.87
N GLU A 88 -9.45 6.70 16.30
CA GLU A 88 -10.10 6.82 14.99
C GLU A 88 -9.10 7.22 13.92
N LEU A 89 -8.98 6.41 12.87
CA LEU A 89 -8.07 6.64 11.77
C LEU A 89 -8.86 6.98 10.50
N PRO A 90 -8.64 8.16 9.88
CA PRO A 90 -9.28 8.51 8.62
C PRO A 90 -8.65 7.72 7.46
N ALA A 91 -9.42 7.54 6.40
CA ALA A 91 -8.91 7.02 5.14
C ALA A 91 -7.80 7.93 4.59
N SER A 92 -6.70 7.33 4.16
CA SER A 92 -5.56 8.06 3.59
C SER A 92 -4.95 7.26 2.43
N PRO A 93 -5.16 7.70 1.18
CA PRO A 93 -5.98 8.84 0.72
C PRO A 93 -7.49 8.68 0.99
N ALA A 94 -8.22 9.79 1.12
CA ALA A 94 -9.63 9.83 1.57
C ALA A 94 -10.63 9.07 0.66
N ASN A 95 -10.26 8.76 -0.59
CA ASN A 95 -11.08 8.02 -1.54
C ASN A 95 -10.84 6.50 -1.50
N GLN A 96 -9.97 6.00 -0.61
CA GLN A 96 -9.68 4.58 -0.48
C GLN A 96 -10.28 4.01 0.83
N ARG A 97 -10.69 2.75 0.80
CA ARG A 97 -11.26 2.04 1.99
C ARG A 97 -10.41 0.84 2.43
N SER A 98 -9.17 0.78 1.97
CA SER A 98 -8.19 -0.22 2.35
C SER A 98 -7.00 0.36 3.12
N ARG A 99 -6.89 1.69 3.24
CA ARG A 99 -5.76 2.38 3.87
C ARG A 99 -6.25 3.50 4.78
N TYR A 100 -5.86 3.42 6.04
CA TYR A 100 -6.24 4.36 7.08
C TYR A 100 -4.99 4.82 7.82
N GLY A 101 -4.95 6.07 8.25
CA GLY A 101 -3.80 6.53 9.03
C GLY A 101 -3.88 7.98 9.47
N GLN A 102 -3.20 8.26 10.56
CA GLN A 102 -3.07 9.58 11.16
C GLN A 102 -1.70 9.70 11.83
N GLY A 103 -0.94 10.74 11.50
CA GLY A 103 0.40 10.92 12.06
C GLY A 103 1.34 9.77 11.70
N VAL A 104 1.75 8.99 12.70
CA VAL A 104 2.65 7.83 12.57
C VAL A 104 1.91 6.50 12.61
N ASP A 105 0.60 6.52 12.84
CA ASP A 105 -0.23 5.35 12.95
C ASP A 105 -0.92 5.06 11.61
N ALA A 106 -0.95 3.79 11.21
CA ALA A 106 -1.57 3.37 9.97
C ALA A 106 -2.10 1.95 10.04
N ILE A 107 -3.19 1.69 9.31
CA ILE A 107 -3.75 0.35 9.11
C ILE A 107 -4.06 0.17 7.62
N VAL A 108 -3.58 -0.94 7.07
CA VAL A 108 -3.97 -1.40 5.73
C VAL A 108 -4.83 -2.65 5.88
N LEU A 109 -6.02 -2.64 5.30
CA LEU A 109 -6.93 -3.78 5.30
C LEU A 109 -6.90 -4.48 3.94
N ASP A 110 -6.71 -5.80 3.95
CA ASP A 110 -6.75 -6.66 2.77
C ASP A 110 -7.59 -7.91 3.05
N GLY A 111 -8.87 -7.86 2.70
CA GLY A 111 -9.83 -8.95 2.95
C GLY A 111 -9.97 -9.34 4.43
N ARG A 112 -9.24 -10.38 4.87
CA ARG A 112 -9.22 -10.87 6.27
C ARG A 112 -7.93 -10.52 7.00
N GLU A 113 -6.98 -9.92 6.31
CA GLU A 113 -5.69 -9.52 6.85
C GLU A 113 -5.68 -8.01 7.10
N ALA A 114 -4.91 -7.60 8.08
CA ALA A 114 -4.63 -6.22 8.39
C ALA A 114 -3.13 -6.06 8.67
N LEU A 115 -2.52 -5.02 8.10
CA LEU A 115 -1.17 -4.60 8.45
C LEU A 115 -1.27 -3.34 9.31
N VAL A 116 -0.81 -3.43 10.55
CA VAL A 116 -0.93 -2.39 11.56
C VAL A 116 0.43 -1.77 11.84
N VAL A 117 0.52 -0.46 11.75
CA VAL A 117 1.68 0.33 12.16
C VAL A 117 1.23 1.23 13.30
N LYS A 118 1.83 1.02 14.47
CA LYS A 118 1.60 1.85 15.66
C LYS A 118 2.89 2.58 16.03
N GLY A 119 2.86 3.91 15.99
CA GLY A 119 4.02 4.74 16.23
C GLY A 119 5.17 4.45 15.25
N ARG A 120 6.39 4.28 15.80
CA ARG A 120 7.59 3.95 15.01
C ARG A 120 7.96 2.46 15.13
N HIS A 121 7.01 1.60 15.50
CA HIS A 121 7.24 0.17 15.61
C HIS A 121 7.20 -0.53 14.24
N SER A 122 7.72 -1.75 14.21
CA SER A 122 7.62 -2.58 12.99
C SER A 122 6.16 -2.93 12.72
N PRO A 123 5.72 -2.95 11.44
CA PRO A 123 4.37 -3.33 11.09
C PRO A 123 4.01 -4.73 11.62
N LEU A 124 2.83 -4.87 12.20
CA LEU A 124 2.27 -6.12 12.68
C LEU A 124 1.23 -6.63 11.69
N THR A 125 1.37 -7.89 11.29
CA THR A 125 0.33 -8.58 10.54
C THR A 125 -0.72 -9.09 11.53
N CYS A 126 -1.98 -8.84 11.23
CA CYS A 126 -3.12 -9.30 12.00
C CYS A 126 -4.15 -9.99 11.09
N THR A 127 -4.83 -10.99 11.62
CA THR A 127 -5.82 -11.79 10.89
C THR A 127 -7.11 -11.90 11.67
N ARG A 128 -8.25 -11.76 10.99
CA ARG A 128 -9.57 -11.95 11.57
C ARG A 128 -9.94 -13.42 11.74
#